data_AF-G0HI90-F1
#
_entry.id   AF-G0HI90-F1
#
_cell.length_a   1.000
_cell.length_b   1.000
_cell.length_c   1.000
_cell.angle_alpha   90.00
_cell.angle_beta   90.00
_cell.angle_gamma   90.00
#
_symmetry.space_group_name_H-M   'P 1'
#
loop_
_entity.id
_entity.type
_entity.pdbx_description
1 polymer ?
#
loop_
_entity_poly.entity_id
_entity_poly.type
_entity_poly.pdbx_seq_one_letter_code
_entity_poly.pdbx_strand_id
1 'polypeptide(L)'
;MRTMTITRTGTLLAAAGIGVAALTGLAACSGEERSEESFCSTVNDHRDQFTAAMDTVTSSANIGDGLNQAGDAFNSLGDMWSELADVAPEDIQDDAETMNRAFGSDSDEAEETERSGGPLAGLSDALGTAQSAVNINTYVNEHCS
;
A
#
# COMPACT_ATOMS: atom_id res chain seq x y z
N MET A 1 -0.92 3.58 -71.33
CA MET A 1 -0.89 2.58 -70.24
C MET A 1 -2.07 2.85 -69.31
N ARG A 2 -2.89 1.81 -69.10
CA ARG A 2 -3.84 1.50 -68.00
C ARG A 2 -4.66 2.65 -67.38
N THR A 3 -5.95 2.77 -67.72
CA THR A 3 -7.15 2.11 -67.13
C THR A 3 -7.71 2.87 -65.93
N MET A 4 -8.88 3.48 -66.15
CA MET A 4 -9.84 4.02 -65.18
C MET A 4 -10.53 2.87 -64.40
N THR A 5 -10.72 3.03 -63.09
CA THR A 5 -11.78 2.29 -62.36
C THR A 5 -12.34 3.13 -61.19
N ILE A 6 -13.51 3.71 -61.43
CA ILE A 6 -14.54 4.06 -60.42
C ILE A 6 -15.23 2.76 -59.99
N THR A 7 -15.83 2.68 -58.78
CA THR A 7 -16.84 1.70 -58.26
C THR A 7 -16.39 1.17 -56.88
N ARG A 8 -17.13 1.12 -55.76
CA ARG A 8 -18.56 1.27 -55.43
C ARG A 8 -18.69 1.56 -53.93
N THR A 9 -19.66 2.39 -53.57
CA THR A 9 -20.34 2.38 -52.27
C THR A 9 -20.94 0.98 -52.03
N GLY A 10 -20.61 0.36 -50.90
CA GLY A 10 -21.10 -0.95 -50.52
C GLY A 10 -21.55 -0.95 -49.06
N THR A 11 -22.84 -0.67 -48.85
CA THR A 11 -23.54 -0.93 -47.60
C THR A 11 -23.50 -2.42 -47.32
N LEU A 12 -22.90 -2.83 -46.21
CA LEU A 12 -23.12 -4.15 -45.61
C LEU A 12 -23.66 -3.96 -44.20
N LEU A 13 -24.98 -4.14 -44.11
CA LEU A 13 -25.71 -4.33 -42.87
C LEU A 13 -25.57 -5.79 -42.42
N ALA A 14 -25.24 -5.93 -41.12
CA ALA A 14 -25.58 -7.00 -40.19
C ALA A 14 -24.94 -8.40 -40.35
N ALA A 15 -24.17 -8.79 -39.33
CA ALA A 15 -24.29 -10.12 -38.70
C ALA A 15 -23.61 -10.16 -37.31
N ALA A 16 -24.39 -10.51 -36.28
CA ALA A 16 -24.01 -11.09 -34.99
C ALA A 16 -22.97 -10.36 -34.11
N GLY A 17 -23.44 -9.43 -33.28
CA GLY A 17 -22.67 -8.90 -32.16
C GLY A 17 -22.67 -9.85 -30.96
N ILE A 18 -21.60 -10.63 -30.82
CA ILE A 18 -21.08 -11.04 -29.50
C ILE A 18 -19.83 -10.18 -29.30
N GLY A 19 -20.06 -8.94 -28.89
CA GLY A 19 -19.01 -7.98 -28.57
C GLY A 19 -18.81 -7.93 -27.06
N VAL A 20 -18.01 -8.86 -26.54
CA VAL A 20 -17.33 -8.67 -25.25
C VAL A 20 -16.27 -7.60 -25.49
N ALA A 21 -16.59 -6.33 -25.26
CA ALA A 21 -15.61 -5.24 -25.20
C ALA A 21 -16.31 -3.93 -24.79
N ALA A 22 -16.77 -3.86 -23.55
CA ALA A 22 -17.20 -2.59 -22.96
C ALA A 22 -16.89 -2.58 -21.47
N LEU A 23 -15.60 -2.64 -21.14
CA LEU A 23 -15.07 -1.90 -20.00
C LEU A 23 -13.87 -1.10 -20.50
N THR A 24 -14.21 -0.01 -21.18
CA THR A 24 -13.41 1.21 -21.18
C THR A 24 -13.16 1.62 -19.73
N GLY A 25 -12.04 1.16 -19.21
CA GLY A 25 -11.42 1.64 -17.98
C GLY A 25 -9.94 1.83 -18.26
N LEU A 26 -9.61 2.76 -19.16
CA LEU A 26 -8.26 3.31 -19.29
C LEU A 26 -7.98 4.15 -18.02
N ALA A 27 -7.75 3.47 -16.90
CA ALA A 27 -6.92 4.01 -15.83
C ALA A 27 -5.55 3.38 -16.03
N ALA A 28 -4.75 4.04 -16.86
CA ALA A 28 -3.30 3.94 -16.72
C ALA A 28 -2.96 4.60 -15.37
N CYS A 29 -3.05 3.86 -14.28
CA CYS A 29 -2.41 4.19 -13.01
C CYS A 29 -1.20 3.27 -12.91
N SER A 30 -0.05 3.79 -13.32
CA SER A 30 1.26 3.15 -13.19
C SER A 30 1.79 3.28 -11.75
N GLY A 31 0.98 2.85 -10.78
CA GLY A 31 1.38 2.54 -9.41
C GLY A 31 0.96 1.09 -9.17
N GLU A 32 1.66 0.37 -8.31
CA GLU A 32 1.25 -0.97 -7.88
C GLU A 32 -0.25 -0.98 -7.58
N GLU A 33 -1.03 -1.82 -8.27
CA GLU A 33 -2.48 -1.81 -8.14
C GLU A 33 -2.84 -2.22 -6.71
N ARG A 34 -3.57 -1.35 -6.01
CA ARG A 34 -4.14 -1.65 -4.69
C ARG A 34 -4.86 -2.97 -4.71
N SER A 35 -4.31 -3.94 -4.00
CA SER A 35 -4.77 -5.32 -4.05
C SER A 35 -4.35 -6.06 -2.79
N GLU A 36 -5.13 -7.09 -2.45
CA GLU A 36 -4.79 -8.03 -1.37
C GLU A 36 -3.42 -8.67 -1.61
N GLU A 37 -3.10 -9.06 -2.86
CA GLU A 37 -1.83 -9.72 -3.20
C GLU A 37 -0.64 -8.77 -2.99
N SER A 38 -0.71 -7.54 -3.50
CA SER A 38 0.34 -6.52 -3.28
C SER A 38 0.49 -6.20 -1.79
N PHE A 39 -0.62 -5.98 -1.08
CA PHE A 39 -0.60 -5.71 0.35
C PHE A 39 0.05 -6.84 1.15
N CYS A 40 -0.36 -8.09 0.91
CA CYS A 40 0.21 -9.24 1.60
C CYS A 40 1.68 -9.48 1.23
N SER A 41 2.08 -9.21 -0.01
CA SER A 41 3.49 -9.25 -0.40
C SER A 41 4.31 -8.25 0.40
N THR A 42 3.87 -6.98 0.46
CA THR A 42 4.55 -5.91 1.21
C THR A 42 4.65 -6.25 2.70
N VAL A 43 3.57 -6.73 3.34
CA VAL A 43 3.61 -7.14 4.75
C VAL A 43 4.64 -8.25 4.98
N ASN A 44 4.67 -9.26 4.12
CA ASN A 44 5.59 -10.39 4.27
C ASN A 44 7.05 -9.98 4.03
N ASP A 45 7.31 -9.18 3.00
CA ASP A 45 8.67 -8.70 2.68
C ASP A 45 9.25 -7.89 3.84
N HIS A 46 8.47 -6.96 4.41
CA HIS A 46 8.93 -6.15 5.56
C HIS A 46 9.02 -6.96 6.85
N ARG A 47 8.14 -7.93 7.08
CA ARG A 47 8.24 -8.86 8.22
C ARG A 47 9.52 -9.69 8.15
N ASP A 48 9.87 -10.20 6.98
CA ASP A 48 11.09 -10.98 6.77
C ASP A 48 12.34 -10.12 6.99
N GLN A 49 12.34 -8.89 6.47
CA GLN A 49 13.40 -7.93 6.71
C GLN A 49 13.57 -7.58 8.19
N PHE A 50 12.47 -7.29 8.89
CA PHE A 50 12.49 -6.99 10.32
C PHE A 50 12.98 -8.18 11.15
N THR A 51 12.52 -9.39 10.82
CA THR A 51 12.96 -10.62 11.49
C THR A 51 14.45 -10.86 11.28
N ALA A 52 14.94 -10.71 10.04
CA ALA A 52 16.36 -10.85 9.72
C ALA A 52 17.22 -9.81 10.44
N ALA A 53 16.73 -8.57 10.55
CA ALA A 53 17.40 -7.53 11.31
C ALA A 53 17.48 -7.88 12.80
N MET A 54 16.37 -8.30 13.41
CA MET A 54 16.32 -8.70 14.83
C MET A 54 17.16 -9.95 15.14
N ASP A 55 17.23 -10.92 14.24
CA ASP A 55 18.12 -12.07 14.36
C ASP A 55 19.60 -11.64 14.37
N THR A 56 19.94 -10.61 13.59
CA THR A 56 21.30 -10.05 13.58
C THR A 56 21.59 -9.30 14.88
N VAL A 57 20.63 -8.55 15.42
CA VAL A 57 20.75 -7.87 16.73
C VAL A 57 21.01 -8.88 17.85
N THR A 58 20.23 -9.97 17.90
CA THR A 58 20.37 -11.01 18.93
C THR A 58 21.64 -11.84 18.78
N SER A 59 22.16 -11.97 17.56
CA SER A 59 23.40 -12.71 17.26
C SER A 59 24.67 -11.85 17.33
N SER A 60 24.55 -10.52 17.42
CA SER A 60 25.69 -9.61 17.44
C SER A 60 26.46 -9.71 18.75
N ALA A 61 27.78 -9.90 18.65
CA ALA A 61 28.68 -9.83 19.80
C ALA A 61 28.93 -8.39 20.28
N ASN A 62 28.56 -7.39 19.48
CA ASN A 62 28.71 -5.97 19.78
C ASN A 62 27.35 -5.31 19.96
N ILE A 63 27.05 -4.91 21.20
CA ILE A 63 25.82 -4.23 21.58
C ILE A 63 25.61 -2.93 20.78
N GLY A 64 26.67 -2.18 20.47
CA GLY A 64 26.57 -0.94 19.72
C GLY A 64 26.07 -1.15 18.28
N ASP A 65 26.58 -2.18 17.61
CA ASP A 65 26.16 -2.54 16.25
C ASP A 65 24.72 -3.09 16.25
N GLY A 66 24.35 -3.84 17.30
CA GLY A 66 22.98 -4.34 17.48
C GLY A 66 21.97 -3.21 17.73
N LEU A 67 22.33 -2.18 18.49
CA LEU A 67 21.44 -1.02 18.70
C LEU A 67 21.24 -0.18 17.43
N ASN A 68 22.29 -0.01 16.62
CA ASN A 68 22.16 0.69 15.34
C ASN A 68 21.24 -0.08 14.38
N GLN A 69 21.41 -1.40 14.27
CA GLN A 69 20.54 -2.24 13.44
C GLN A 69 19.09 -2.29 13.93
N ALA A 70 18.86 -2.29 15.24
CA ALA A 70 17.52 -2.17 15.78
C ALA A 70 16.89 -0.83 15.35
N GLY A 71 17.65 0.27 15.42
CA GLY A 71 17.20 1.59 14.95
C GLY A 71 16.84 1.60 13.47
N ASP A 72 17.69 1.03 12.61
CA ASP A 72 17.41 0.92 11.18
C ASP A 72 16.17 0.07 10.90
N ALA A 73 15.98 -1.04 11.64
CA ALA A 73 14.80 -1.89 11.53
C ALA A 73 13.52 -1.19 11.99
N PHE A 74 13.59 -0.29 12.98
CA PHE A 74 12.45 0.53 13.38
C PHE A 74 12.16 1.63 12.35
N ASN A 75 13.18 2.23 11.74
CA ASN A 75 12.99 3.19 10.66
C ASN A 75 12.34 2.53 9.43
N SER A 76 12.73 1.31 9.06
CA SER A 76 12.13 0.61 7.92
C SER A 76 10.66 0.27 8.13
N LEU A 77 10.17 0.21 9.37
CA LEU A 77 8.73 0.09 9.63
C LEU A 77 7.96 1.35 9.17
N GLY A 78 8.58 2.53 9.20
CA GLY A 78 7.97 3.73 8.65
C GLY A 78 7.78 3.64 7.13
N ASP A 79 8.79 3.12 6.43
CA ASP A 79 8.69 2.85 5.00
C ASP A 79 7.62 1.78 4.69
N MET A 80 7.55 0.73 5.52
CA MET A 80 6.48 -0.27 5.44
C MET A 80 5.09 0.37 5.50
N TRP A 81 4.83 1.26 6.46
CA TRP A 81 3.50 1.88 6.57
C TRP A 81 3.17 2.78 5.37
N SER A 82 4.16 3.47 4.80
CA SER A 82 3.98 4.24 3.58
C SER A 82 3.61 3.35 2.39
N GLU A 83 4.37 2.27 2.17
CA GLU A 83 4.11 1.33 1.08
C GLU A 83 2.76 0.64 1.26
N LEU A 84 2.41 0.23 2.48
CA LEU A 84 1.10 -0.38 2.77
C LEU A 84 -0.07 0.57 2.46
N ALA A 85 0.05 1.87 2.74
CA ALA A 85 -1.00 2.83 2.39
C ALA A 85 -1.16 3.00 0.87
N ASP A 86 -0.08 2.83 0.10
CA ASP A 86 -0.14 2.89 -1.36
C ASP A 86 -0.83 1.67 -1.96
N VAL A 87 -0.59 0.48 -1.41
CA VAL A 87 -1.06 -0.80 -1.97
C VAL A 87 -2.28 -1.41 -1.27
N ALA A 88 -2.73 -0.84 -0.14
CA ALA A 88 -3.84 -1.38 0.63
C ALA A 88 -5.14 -1.46 -0.20
N PRO A 89 -5.87 -2.59 -0.13
CA PRO A 89 -7.17 -2.73 -0.75
C PRO A 89 -8.22 -1.81 -0.09
N GLU A 90 -9.32 -1.53 -0.81
CA GLU A 90 -10.31 -0.52 -0.44
C GLU A 90 -10.95 -0.73 0.95
N ASP A 91 -10.98 -1.96 1.46
CA ASP A 91 -11.59 -2.30 2.74
C ASP A 91 -10.73 -1.96 3.97
N ILE A 92 -9.40 -1.87 3.81
CA ILE A 92 -8.46 -1.47 4.87
C ILE A 92 -7.62 -0.23 4.50
N GLN A 93 -7.93 0.43 3.38
CA GLN A 93 -7.18 1.59 2.91
C GLN A 93 -7.13 2.72 3.95
N ASP A 94 -8.29 3.10 4.50
CA ASP A 94 -8.38 4.18 5.51
C ASP A 94 -7.56 3.85 6.77
N ASP A 95 -7.50 2.56 7.15
CA ASP A 95 -6.73 2.08 8.29
C ASP A 95 -5.22 2.13 7.99
N ALA A 96 -4.80 1.71 6.79
CA ALA A 96 -3.40 1.78 6.36
C ALA A 96 -2.91 3.22 6.25
N GLU A 97 -3.72 4.13 5.69
CA GLU A 97 -3.43 5.57 5.64
C GLU A 97 -3.35 6.19 7.04
N THR A 98 -4.17 5.72 7.99
CA THR A 98 -4.11 6.17 9.39
C THR A 98 -2.80 5.73 10.05
N MET A 99 -2.37 4.49 9.82
CA MET A 99 -1.08 4.01 10.32
C MET A 99 0.11 4.72 9.67
N ASN A 100 0.04 5.00 8.36
CA ASN A 100 1.06 5.77 7.66
C ASN A 100 1.19 7.19 8.20
N ARG A 101 0.08 7.84 8.54
CA ARG A 101 0.14 9.18 9.14
C ARG A 101 0.84 9.17 10.51
N ALA A 102 0.51 8.17 11.32
CA ALA A 102 1.04 8.03 12.69
C ALA A 102 2.51 7.55 12.74
N PHE A 103 2.93 6.72 11.79
CA PHE A 103 4.21 6.00 11.87
C PHE A 103 5.03 5.97 10.58
N GLY A 104 4.51 6.50 9.48
CA GLY A 104 5.16 6.52 8.17
C GLY A 104 6.45 7.32 8.15
N SER A 105 7.29 7.10 7.15
CA SER A 105 8.56 7.83 7.00
C SER A 105 8.39 9.34 6.77
N ASP A 106 7.22 9.77 6.27
CA ASP A 106 6.84 11.17 6.12
C ASP A 106 6.02 11.73 7.31
N SER A 107 5.94 11.02 8.44
CA SER A 107 5.17 11.47 9.60
C SER A 107 5.84 12.67 10.30
N ASP A 108 5.35 13.88 9.99
CA ASP A 108 5.70 15.13 10.69
C ASP A 108 5.15 15.17 12.16
N GLU A 109 4.47 14.11 12.62
CA GLU A 109 3.63 14.10 13.83
C GLU A 109 4.41 13.99 15.16
N ALA A 110 5.71 13.73 15.11
CA ALA A 110 6.54 13.69 16.32
C ALA A 110 6.68 15.06 17.01
N GLU A 111 6.46 16.18 16.31
CA GLU A 111 6.62 17.53 16.87
C GLU A 111 5.31 18.35 17.02
N GLU A 112 4.20 17.99 16.36
CA GLU A 112 2.96 18.80 16.37
C GLU A 112 1.96 18.46 17.50
N THR A 113 2.09 17.30 18.15
CA THR A 113 1.14 16.86 19.21
C THR A 113 1.12 17.82 20.43
N GLU A 114 2.15 18.64 20.62
CA GLU A 114 2.15 19.63 21.72
C GLU A 114 1.44 20.95 21.37
N ARG A 115 1.08 21.22 20.11
CA ARG A 115 0.75 22.59 19.67
C ARG A 115 -0.71 22.89 19.36
N SER A 116 -1.59 21.92 19.08
CA SER A 116 -2.89 22.23 18.48
C SER A 116 -4.14 21.60 19.10
N GLY A 117 -4.04 20.55 19.93
CA GLY A 117 -5.21 19.93 20.57
C GLY A 117 -4.86 19.41 21.95
N GLY A 118 -5.55 19.86 23.01
CA GLY A 118 -5.28 19.41 24.38
C GLY A 118 -5.29 17.89 24.56
N PRO A 119 -4.97 17.35 25.74
CA PRO A 119 -4.70 15.92 25.99
C PRO A 119 -5.81 14.93 25.55
N LEU A 120 -7.03 15.41 25.29
CA LEU A 120 -8.12 14.61 24.75
C LEU A 120 -8.03 14.39 23.22
N ALA A 121 -7.42 15.32 22.47
CA ALA A 121 -7.21 15.18 21.02
C ALA A 121 -6.17 14.08 20.72
N GLY A 122 -5.04 14.09 21.45
CA GLY A 122 -4.06 13.01 21.34
C GLY A 122 -4.62 11.65 21.74
N LEU A 123 -5.60 11.60 22.67
CA LEU A 123 -6.27 10.34 23.02
C LEU A 123 -7.18 9.83 21.91
N SER A 124 -7.95 10.71 21.25
CA SER A 124 -8.79 10.27 20.12
C SER A 124 -7.95 9.77 18.95
N ASP A 125 -6.83 10.43 18.66
CA ASP A 125 -5.93 10.02 17.58
C ASP A 125 -5.24 8.69 17.92
N ALA A 126 -4.80 8.53 19.17
CA ALA A 126 -4.25 7.26 19.65
C ALA A 126 -5.28 6.12 19.59
N LEU A 127 -6.54 6.38 19.93
CA LEU A 127 -7.62 5.39 19.83
C LEU A 127 -7.96 5.04 18.38
N GLY A 128 -7.99 6.02 17.48
CA GLY A 128 -8.17 5.80 16.04
C GLY A 128 -7.05 4.92 15.48
N THR A 129 -5.80 5.28 15.77
CA THR A 129 -4.62 4.53 15.37
C THR A 129 -4.64 3.10 15.93
N ALA A 130 -5.02 2.92 17.19
CA ALA A 130 -5.11 1.58 17.79
C ALA A 130 -6.19 0.71 17.13
N GLN A 131 -7.34 1.29 16.75
CA GLN A 131 -8.38 0.55 16.05
C GLN A 131 -7.93 0.15 14.64
N SER A 132 -7.27 1.06 13.90
CA SER A 132 -6.72 0.76 12.58
C SER A 132 -5.67 -0.36 12.62
N ALA A 133 -4.79 -0.35 13.64
CA ALA A 133 -3.85 -1.43 13.85
C ALA A 133 -4.53 -2.79 14.07
N VAL A 134 -5.63 -2.83 14.83
CA VAL A 134 -6.42 -4.06 15.06
C VAL A 134 -7.09 -4.55 13.77
N ASN A 135 -7.65 -3.64 12.98
CA ASN A 135 -8.30 -3.98 11.71
C ASN A 135 -7.29 -4.55 10.71
N ILE A 136 -6.15 -3.87 10.52
CA ILE A 136 -5.06 -4.35 9.66
C ILE A 136 -4.56 -5.71 10.14
N ASN A 137 -4.32 -5.90 11.43
CA ASN A 137 -3.88 -7.19 11.95
C ASN A 137 -4.91 -8.30 11.69
N THR A 138 -6.20 -8.01 11.86
CA THR A 138 -7.26 -8.96 11.52
C THR A 138 -7.20 -9.33 10.04
N TYR A 139 -7.12 -8.33 9.16
CA TYR A 139 -7.02 -8.51 7.72
C TYR A 139 -5.80 -9.38 7.32
N VAL A 140 -4.61 -9.04 7.83
CA VAL A 140 -3.38 -9.83 7.57
C VAL A 140 -3.56 -11.29 7.98
N ASN A 141 -4.19 -11.56 9.12
CA ASN A 141 -4.40 -12.94 9.59
C ASN A 141 -5.45 -13.71 8.76
N GLU A 142 -6.41 -13.02 8.17
CA GLU A 142 -7.46 -13.63 7.35
C GLU A 142 -7.03 -13.84 5.90
N HIS A 143 -6.15 -12.99 5.37
CA HIS A 143 -5.85 -12.91 3.93
C HIS A 143 -4.40 -13.24 3.55
N CYS A 144 -3.41 -12.95 4.40
CA CYS A 144 -1.98 -13.00 4.02
C CYS A 144 -1.26 -14.31 4.38
N SER A 145 -1.97 -15.45 4.37
CA SER A 145 -1.46 -16.76 4.80
C SER A 145 -0.64 -17.51 3.74
#